data_AF-A0A7H9HSX5-F1
#
_entry.id   AF-A0A7H9HSX5-F1
#
_cell.length_a   1.000
_cell.length_b   1.000
_cell.length_c   1.000
_cell.angle_alpha   90.00
_cell.angle_beta   90.00
_cell.angle_gamma   90.00
#
_symmetry.space_group_name_H-M   'P 1'
#
loop_
_entity.id
_entity.type
_entity.pdbx_description
1 polymer ?
#
loop_
_entity_poly.entity_id
_entity_poly.type
_entity_poly.pdbx_seq_one_letter_code
_entity_poly.pdbx_strand_id
1 'polypeptide(L)'
;MPDVVRNVVARAFKSVDFPAVLKESVLRRQEGGNIQRLKKLGKSLEPDKYRIKLQEQSELIKCFYPTRFARIELPNGENYSNKQLEMLGKNLLLLSMNMTFLNLFKRSDQDISGFDFNFSMKMDHMSSWKKDSHELIRRFIKDRKLVKLARLPAPCSRIPDRIQYGFDQKAFNAVIGYISVTNESTVVNKFLREEITNPIARAILVR
;
A
#
# COMPACT_ATOMS: atom_id res chain seq x y z
N MET A 1 -8.24 -8.17 25.40
CA MET A 1 -8.62 -7.18 24.36
C MET A 1 -8.01 -7.37 22.97
N PRO A 2 -6.89 -8.10 22.76
CA PRO A 2 -6.40 -8.42 21.40
C PRO A 2 -7.33 -9.33 20.58
N ASP A 3 -8.05 -10.23 21.24
CA ASP A 3 -8.84 -11.28 20.58
C ASP A 3 -10.14 -10.80 19.94
N VAL A 4 -10.69 -9.68 20.42
CA VAL A 4 -11.91 -9.09 19.85
C VAL A 4 -11.60 -8.48 18.48
N VAL A 5 -10.47 -7.80 18.34
CA VAL A 5 -10.04 -7.20 17.07
C VAL A 5 -9.71 -8.30 16.04
N ARG A 6 -9.00 -9.36 16.45
CA ARG A 6 -8.76 -10.53 15.59
C ARG A 6 -10.06 -11.18 15.10
N ASN A 7 -11.04 -11.34 15.99
CA ASN A 7 -12.32 -11.97 15.65
C ASN A 7 -13.20 -11.12 14.72
N VAL A 8 -13.15 -9.79 14.84
CA VAL A 8 -13.90 -8.88 13.95
C VAL A 8 -13.28 -8.88 12.54
N VAL A 9 -11.95 -8.82 12.44
CA VAL A 9 -11.23 -8.90 11.16
C VAL A 9 -11.46 -10.26 10.49
N ALA A 10 -11.35 -11.36 11.24
CA ALA A 10 -11.59 -12.71 10.72
C ALA A 10 -13.04 -12.95 10.27
N ARG A 11 -14.04 -12.32 10.91
CA ARG A 11 -15.45 -12.43 10.50
C ARG A 11 -15.78 -11.60 9.25
N ALA A 12 -15.16 -10.43 9.09
CA ALA A 12 -15.37 -9.58 7.90
C ALA A 12 -14.91 -10.23 6.59
N PHE A 13 -14.00 -11.21 6.65
CA PHE A 13 -13.45 -11.88 5.47
C PHE A 13 -13.99 -13.30 5.20
N LYS A 14 -14.82 -13.86 6.10
CA LYS A 14 -15.33 -15.24 6.00
C LYS A 14 -16.46 -15.48 4.98
N SER A 15 -17.05 -14.43 4.41
CA SER A 15 -18.20 -14.54 3.49
C SER A 15 -17.87 -14.29 2.02
N VAL A 16 -16.59 -14.27 1.64
CA VAL A 16 -16.18 -14.04 0.25
C VAL A 16 -15.76 -15.36 -0.37
N ASP A 17 -16.49 -15.82 -1.39
CA ASP A 17 -16.06 -16.94 -2.25
C ASP A 17 -14.62 -16.69 -2.70
N PHE A 18 -13.72 -17.60 -2.31
CA PHE A 18 -12.31 -17.41 -2.62
C PHE A 18 -12.12 -17.56 -4.14
N PRO A 19 -11.57 -16.53 -4.80
CA PRO A 19 -11.31 -16.58 -6.24
C PRO A 19 -10.30 -17.67 -6.59
N ALA A 20 -10.38 -18.15 -7.84
CA ALA A 20 -9.54 -19.22 -8.35
C ALA A 20 -8.04 -18.94 -8.16
N VAL A 21 -7.29 -19.97 -7.78
CA VAL A 21 -5.84 -19.92 -7.60
C VAL A 21 -5.19 -19.45 -8.91
N LEU A 22 -4.31 -18.45 -8.83
CA LEU A 22 -3.56 -17.99 -9.98
C LEU A 22 -2.72 -19.15 -10.54
N LYS A 23 -3.01 -19.58 -11.78
CA LYS A 23 -2.32 -20.72 -12.41
C LYS A 23 -0.81 -20.56 -12.33
N GLU A 24 -0.13 -21.56 -11.78
CA GLU A 24 1.32 -21.55 -11.56
C GLU A 24 2.11 -21.35 -12.87
N SER A 25 1.60 -21.87 -13.99
CA SER A 25 2.18 -21.67 -15.32
C SER A 25 2.29 -20.19 -15.72
N VAL A 26 1.40 -19.33 -15.22
CA VAL A 26 1.43 -17.88 -15.47
C VAL A 26 2.55 -17.23 -14.66
N LEU A 27 2.76 -17.68 -13.42
CA LEU A 27 3.83 -17.21 -12.56
C LEU A 27 5.20 -17.58 -13.14
N ARG A 28 5.38 -18.85 -13.53
CA ARG A 28 6.62 -19.35 -14.14
C ARG A 28 6.95 -18.64 -15.46
N ARG A 29 5.97 -18.47 -16.35
CA ARG A 29 6.16 -17.76 -17.63
C ARG A 29 6.62 -16.30 -17.45
N GLN A 30 6.38 -15.71 -16.28
CA GLN A 30 6.65 -14.29 -16.00
C GLN A 30 7.71 -14.08 -14.92
N GLU A 31 8.43 -15.13 -14.55
CA GLU A 31 9.37 -15.14 -13.43
C GLU A 31 10.39 -13.99 -13.49
N GLY A 32 11.06 -13.80 -14.64
CA GLY A 32 12.03 -12.71 -14.79
C GLY A 32 11.43 -11.32 -14.54
N GLY A 33 10.20 -11.07 -15.01
CA GLY A 33 9.49 -9.81 -14.79
C GLY A 33 9.01 -9.64 -13.35
N ASN A 34 8.71 -10.74 -12.66
CA ASN A 34 8.30 -10.75 -11.25
C ASN A 34 9.49 -10.46 -10.34
N ILE A 35 10.64 -11.07 -10.60
CA ILE A 35 11.90 -10.80 -9.90
C ILE A 35 12.30 -9.34 -10.03
N GLN A 36 12.19 -8.75 -11.23
CA GLN A 36 12.48 -7.32 -11.43
C GLN A 36 11.58 -6.42 -10.59
N ARG A 37 10.28 -6.74 -10.47
CA ARG A 37 9.33 -5.98 -9.64
C ARG A 37 9.66 -6.07 -8.16
N LEU A 38 9.99 -7.27 -7.66
CA LEU A 38 10.44 -7.46 -6.28
C LEU A 38 11.72 -6.67 -5.98
N LYS A 39 12.74 -6.77 -6.85
CA LYS A 39 13.99 -6.01 -6.70
C LYS A 39 13.73 -4.50 -6.67
N LYS A 40 12.84 -4.03 -7.53
CA LYS A 40 12.44 -2.63 -7.60
C LYS A 40 11.76 -2.18 -6.32
N LEU A 41 10.84 -2.97 -5.79
CA LEU A 41 10.16 -2.71 -4.52
C LEU A 41 11.14 -2.68 -3.35
N GLY A 42 12.04 -3.66 -3.26
CA GLY A 42 13.08 -3.71 -2.22
C GLY A 42 14.02 -2.52 -2.28
N LYS A 43 14.45 -2.09 -3.47
CA LYS A 43 15.30 -0.89 -3.64
C LYS A 43 14.57 0.42 -3.35
N SER A 44 13.30 0.53 -3.71
CA SER A 44 12.56 1.79 -3.58
C SER A 44 12.02 2.05 -2.18
N LEU A 45 11.74 1.00 -1.41
CA LEU A 45 11.14 1.07 -0.07
C LEU A 45 12.08 0.63 1.05
N GLU A 46 13.23 0.02 0.73
CA GLU A 46 14.25 -0.40 1.71
C GLU A 46 13.67 -1.08 2.98
N PRO A 47 12.78 -2.09 2.83
CA PRO A 47 12.02 -2.67 3.94
C PRO A 47 12.92 -3.23 5.06
N ASP A 48 14.12 -3.68 4.71
CA ASP A 48 15.11 -4.24 5.64
C ASP A 48 15.54 -3.22 6.72
N LYS A 49 15.58 -1.91 6.41
CA LYS A 49 15.89 -0.85 7.39
C LYS A 49 14.90 -0.81 8.56
N TYR A 50 13.70 -1.32 8.31
CA TYR A 50 12.60 -1.31 9.26
C TYR A 50 12.32 -2.70 9.83
N ARG A 51 13.14 -3.72 9.54
CA ARG A 51 12.88 -5.13 9.91
C ARG A 51 11.59 -5.69 9.31
N ILE A 52 11.14 -5.12 8.19
CA ILE A 52 10.01 -5.68 7.43
C ILE A 52 10.50 -6.90 6.67
N LYS A 53 9.93 -8.07 6.98
CA LYS A 53 10.23 -9.32 6.30
C LYS A 53 9.25 -9.51 5.15
N LEU A 54 9.79 -9.61 3.94
CA LEU A 54 9.05 -10.07 2.76
C LEU A 54 9.10 -11.59 2.70
N GLN A 55 8.43 -12.25 3.65
CA GLN A 55 8.60 -13.68 3.98
C GLN A 55 8.50 -14.59 2.75
N GLU A 56 7.34 -14.62 2.09
CA GLU A 56 7.06 -15.52 0.97
C GLU A 56 7.00 -14.74 -0.34
N GLN A 57 8.13 -14.68 -1.06
CA GLN A 57 8.20 -13.95 -2.33
C GLN A 57 7.23 -14.49 -3.39
N SER A 58 7.02 -15.81 -3.41
CA SER A 58 6.05 -16.51 -4.27
C SER A 58 4.62 -15.96 -4.07
N GLU A 59 4.26 -15.69 -2.82
CA GLU A 59 2.97 -15.18 -2.40
C GLU A 59 2.87 -13.67 -2.62
N LEU A 60 3.93 -12.92 -2.30
CA LEU A 60 4.01 -11.48 -2.54
C LEU A 60 3.84 -11.14 -4.03
N ILE A 61 4.39 -11.94 -4.94
CA ILE A 61 4.25 -11.74 -6.39
C ILE A 61 2.78 -11.69 -6.83
N LYS A 62 1.89 -12.42 -6.15
CA LYS A 62 0.45 -12.44 -6.46
C LYS A 62 -0.21 -11.06 -6.25
N CYS A 63 0.36 -10.21 -5.38
CA CYS A 63 -0.08 -8.82 -5.19
C CYS A 63 0.09 -7.96 -6.45
N PHE A 64 0.99 -8.35 -7.37
CA PHE A 64 1.21 -7.64 -8.63
C PHE A 64 0.14 -7.94 -9.69
N TYR A 65 -0.84 -8.82 -9.43
CA TYR A 65 -1.87 -9.21 -10.40
C TYR A 65 -3.26 -8.67 -10.03
N PRO A 66 -3.49 -7.34 -10.04
CA PRO A 66 -4.70 -6.74 -9.50
C PRO A 66 -6.01 -7.16 -10.22
N THR A 67 -5.93 -7.73 -11.42
CA THR A 67 -7.10 -8.17 -12.20
C THR A 67 -7.46 -9.65 -12.03
N ARG A 68 -6.62 -10.46 -11.37
CA ARG A 68 -6.79 -11.93 -11.33
C ARG A 68 -7.31 -12.46 -10.00
N PHE A 69 -7.58 -11.57 -9.05
CA PHE A 69 -8.12 -11.92 -7.74
C PHE A 69 -7.35 -13.10 -7.11
N ALA A 70 -6.02 -13.08 -7.10
CA ALA A 70 -5.27 -14.25 -6.67
C ALA A 70 -5.44 -14.54 -5.18
N ARG A 71 -5.59 -15.82 -4.81
CA ARG A 71 -5.50 -16.29 -3.43
C ARG A 71 -4.04 -16.32 -2.98
N ILE A 72 -3.78 -15.64 -1.87
CA ILE A 72 -2.50 -15.53 -1.20
C ILE A 72 -2.58 -16.34 0.09
N GLU A 73 -1.62 -17.24 0.28
CA GLU A 73 -1.54 -18.15 1.41
C GLU A 73 -0.39 -17.69 2.30
N LEU A 74 -0.67 -17.47 3.59
CA LEU A 74 0.33 -17.02 4.54
C LEU A 74 0.89 -18.20 5.35
N PRO A 75 2.12 -18.10 5.88
CA PRO A 75 2.73 -19.19 6.67
C PRO A 75 1.94 -19.59 7.93
N ASN A 76 1.09 -18.70 8.44
CA ASN A 76 0.22 -18.96 9.58
C ASN A 76 -1.06 -19.75 9.23
N GLY A 77 -1.22 -20.16 7.97
CA GLY A 77 -2.41 -20.87 7.46
C GLY A 77 -3.58 -19.96 7.09
N GLU A 78 -3.46 -18.64 7.31
CA GLU A 78 -4.46 -17.69 6.83
C GLU A 78 -4.37 -17.50 5.32
N ASN A 79 -5.48 -17.12 4.72
CA ASN A 79 -5.54 -16.83 3.29
C ASN A 79 -6.31 -15.55 3.03
N TYR A 80 -5.83 -14.80 2.04
CA TYR A 80 -6.39 -13.54 1.63
C TYR A 80 -6.46 -13.50 0.11
N SER A 81 -7.54 -12.93 -0.43
CA SER A 81 -7.53 -12.50 -1.83
C SER A 81 -6.69 -11.23 -1.96
N ASN A 82 -6.05 -11.05 -3.12
CA ASN A 82 -5.32 -9.82 -3.39
C ASN A 82 -6.18 -8.55 -3.25
N LYS A 83 -7.51 -8.64 -3.46
CA LYS A 83 -8.47 -7.54 -3.33
C LYS A 83 -8.68 -7.18 -1.86
N GLN A 84 -8.73 -8.17 -0.97
CA GLN A 84 -8.78 -7.92 0.46
C GLN A 84 -7.50 -7.23 0.92
N LEU A 85 -6.33 -7.69 0.46
CA LEU A 85 -5.06 -7.01 0.77
C LEU A 85 -4.99 -5.61 0.16
N GLU A 86 -5.49 -5.40 -1.06
CA GLU A 86 -5.60 -4.08 -1.68
C GLU A 86 -6.43 -3.14 -0.82
N MET A 87 -7.62 -3.57 -0.38
CA MET A 87 -8.49 -2.75 0.47
C MET A 87 -7.84 -2.46 1.82
N LEU A 88 -7.23 -3.47 2.44
CA LEU A 88 -6.54 -3.33 3.72
C LEU A 88 -5.39 -2.32 3.62
N GLY A 89 -4.51 -2.48 2.63
CA GLY A 89 -3.38 -1.57 2.45
C GLY A 89 -3.82 -0.17 2.04
N LYS A 90 -4.87 -0.02 1.22
CA LYS A 90 -5.46 1.29 0.90
C LYS A 90 -5.92 2.00 2.16
N ASN A 91 -6.69 1.32 3.01
CA ASN A 91 -7.25 1.91 4.23
C ASN A 91 -6.14 2.23 5.24
N LEU A 92 -5.14 1.36 5.36
CA LEU A 92 -4.00 1.56 6.25
C LEU A 92 -3.15 2.76 5.82
N LEU A 93 -2.87 2.89 4.51
CA LEU A 93 -2.17 4.06 3.97
C LEU A 93 -2.97 5.35 4.20
N LEU A 94 -4.28 5.33 3.97
CA LEU A 94 -5.13 6.50 4.20
C LEU A 94 -5.13 6.91 5.68
N LEU A 95 -5.24 5.94 6.59
CA LEU A 95 -5.16 6.19 8.02
C LEU A 95 -3.80 6.77 8.42
N SER A 96 -2.70 6.21 7.89
CA SER A 96 -1.35 6.70 8.15
C SER A 96 -1.13 8.13 7.61
N MET A 97 -1.68 8.42 6.42
CA MET A 97 -1.68 9.77 5.85
C MET A 97 -2.45 10.76 6.72
N ASN A 98 -3.66 10.40 7.15
CA ASN A 98 -4.47 11.25 8.03
C ASN A 98 -3.76 11.51 9.37
N MET A 99 -3.17 10.49 9.98
CA MET A 99 -2.34 10.68 11.18
C MET A 99 -1.17 11.63 10.94
N THR A 100 -0.58 11.59 9.74
CA THR A 100 0.51 12.49 9.37
C THR A 100 0.02 13.93 9.18
N PHE A 101 -1.16 14.11 8.58
CA PHE A 101 -1.80 15.42 8.41
C PHE A 101 -2.11 16.11 9.73
N LEU A 102 -2.60 15.35 10.72
CA LEU A 102 -2.85 15.85 12.08
C LEU A 102 -1.58 16.34 12.80
N ASN A 103 -0.40 15.99 12.29
CA ASN A 103 0.90 16.37 12.85
C ASN A 103 1.74 17.22 11.87
N LEU A 104 1.16 17.65 10.75
CA LEU A 104 1.93 18.27 9.66
C LEU A 104 2.35 19.70 9.97
N PHE A 105 1.45 20.48 10.57
CA PHE A 105 1.69 21.88 10.89
C PHE A 105 2.17 22.04 12.33
N LYS A 106 2.78 23.19 12.61
CA LYS A 106 3.14 23.56 13.98
C LYS A 106 1.90 23.58 14.86
N ARG A 107 2.09 23.15 16.10
CA ARG A 107 1.04 23.13 17.11
C ARG A 107 0.45 24.52 17.31
N SER A 108 -0.86 24.57 17.41
CA SER A 108 -1.62 25.79 17.69
C SER A 108 -2.36 25.68 19.01
N ASP A 109 -2.78 26.80 19.56
CA ASP A 109 -3.58 26.83 20.80
C ASP A 109 -4.97 26.18 20.61
N GLN A 110 -5.36 25.89 19.37
CA GLN A 110 -6.60 25.23 18.99
C GLN A 110 -6.44 23.70 18.83
N ASP A 111 -5.23 23.16 19.05
CA ASP A 111 -4.99 21.72 18.92
C ASP A 111 -5.73 20.94 20.02
N ILE A 112 -6.39 19.85 19.63
CA ILE A 112 -7.08 18.96 20.57
C ILE A 112 -6.18 17.78 20.85
N SER A 113 -5.77 17.60 22.12
CA SER A 113 -4.87 16.53 22.55
C SER A 113 -3.54 16.50 21.78
N GLY A 114 -3.06 17.67 21.34
CA GLY A 114 -1.81 17.80 20.57
C GLY A 114 -1.91 17.41 19.09
N PHE A 115 -3.13 17.23 18.56
CA PHE A 115 -3.41 17.01 17.14
C PHE A 115 -4.07 18.24 16.51
N ASP A 116 -3.64 18.55 15.29
CA ASP A 116 -4.13 19.66 14.49
C ASP A 116 -5.29 19.22 13.60
N PHE A 117 -6.52 19.58 13.98
CA PHE A 117 -7.73 19.30 13.21
C PHE A 117 -8.04 20.39 12.15
N ASN A 118 -7.23 21.46 12.07
CA ASN A 118 -7.43 22.56 11.14
C ASN A 118 -6.71 22.35 9.79
N PHE A 119 -6.35 21.11 9.45
CA PHE A 119 -5.63 20.78 8.22
C PHE A 119 -6.28 21.36 6.97
N SER A 120 -7.61 21.24 6.83
CA SER A 120 -8.33 21.74 5.66
C SER A 120 -8.13 23.25 5.48
N MET A 121 -8.34 24.03 6.54
CA MET A 121 -8.17 25.49 6.54
C MET A 121 -6.73 25.88 6.23
N LYS A 122 -5.75 25.24 6.87
CA LYS A 122 -4.32 25.54 6.67
C LYS A 122 -3.85 25.19 5.26
N MET A 123 -4.54 24.27 4.59
CA MET A 123 -4.25 23.86 3.23
C MET A 123 -5.02 24.67 2.18
N ASP A 124 -5.92 25.57 2.53
CA ASP A 124 -6.86 26.17 1.57
C ASP A 124 -6.17 26.87 0.39
N HIS A 125 -5.06 27.55 0.66
CA HIS A 125 -4.24 28.23 -0.35
C HIS A 125 -3.37 27.29 -1.20
N MET A 126 -3.29 26.01 -0.86
CA MET A 126 -2.51 25.02 -1.60
C MET A 126 -3.31 24.44 -2.78
N SER A 127 -2.60 24.03 -3.82
CA SER A 127 -3.17 23.33 -4.97
C SER A 127 -3.95 22.07 -4.56
N SER A 128 -5.07 21.79 -5.23
CA SER A 128 -5.98 20.67 -4.92
C SER A 128 -5.29 19.32 -4.79
N TRP A 129 -4.28 19.03 -5.63
CA TRP A 129 -3.52 17.78 -5.57
C TRP A 129 -2.74 17.58 -4.25
N LYS A 130 -2.36 18.67 -3.56
CA LYS A 130 -1.68 18.60 -2.25
C LYS A 130 -2.65 18.27 -1.11
N LYS A 131 -3.97 18.42 -1.34
CA LYS A 131 -5.04 18.11 -0.39
C LYS A 131 -5.52 16.66 -0.54
N ASP A 132 -5.38 16.09 -1.73
CA ASP A 132 -5.87 14.75 -2.05
C ASP A 132 -4.82 13.67 -1.72
N SER A 133 -5.08 12.88 -0.67
CA SER A 133 -4.25 11.75 -0.27
C SER A 133 -4.03 10.73 -1.38
N HIS A 134 -5.01 10.52 -2.27
CA HIS A 134 -4.88 9.57 -3.37
C HIS A 134 -3.88 10.05 -4.41
N GLU A 135 -3.90 11.35 -4.71
CA GLU A 135 -2.97 11.96 -5.65
C GLU A 135 -1.56 12.07 -5.07
N LEU A 136 -1.44 12.37 -3.78
CA LEU A 136 -0.16 12.35 -3.06
C LEU A 136 0.49 10.95 -3.07
N ILE A 137 -0.27 9.89 -2.77
CA ILE A 137 0.22 8.51 -2.85
C ILE A 137 0.61 8.15 -4.29
N ARG A 138 -0.19 8.58 -5.28
CA ARG A 138 0.12 8.33 -6.70
C ARG A 138 1.44 8.99 -7.11
N ARG A 139 1.67 10.24 -6.70
CA ARG A 139 2.92 10.95 -6.94
C ARG A 139 4.10 10.27 -6.26
N PHE A 140 3.94 9.86 -5.00
CA PHE A 140 4.96 9.09 -4.30
C PHE A 140 5.35 7.81 -5.05
N ILE A 141 4.38 7.04 -5.56
CA ILE A 141 4.65 5.85 -6.36
C ILE A 141 5.48 6.22 -7.60
N LYS A 142 5.15 7.32 -8.28
CA LYS A 142 5.91 7.80 -9.45
C LYS A 142 7.33 8.22 -9.08
N ASP A 143 7.49 8.99 -8.01
CA ASP A 143 8.76 9.57 -7.58
C ASP A 143 9.73 8.51 -7.04
N ARG A 144 9.20 7.52 -6.31
CA ARG A 144 9.94 6.31 -5.90
C ARG A 144 10.18 5.32 -7.05
N LYS A 145 9.88 5.75 -8.28
CA LYS A 145 9.97 4.98 -9.51
C LYS A 145 9.14 3.71 -9.51
N LEU A 146 8.20 3.48 -8.61
CA LEU A 146 7.36 2.26 -8.47
C LEU A 146 6.30 2.09 -9.58
N VAL A 147 6.51 2.71 -10.74
CA VAL A 147 5.68 2.59 -11.95
C VAL A 147 5.83 1.21 -12.61
N LYS A 148 4.80 0.74 -13.33
CA LYS A 148 4.75 -0.60 -13.95
C LYS A 148 4.90 -1.75 -12.95
N LEU A 149 4.49 -1.52 -11.70
CA LEU A 149 4.44 -2.54 -10.64
C LEU A 149 3.36 -3.59 -10.95
N ALA A 150 2.18 -3.15 -11.38
CA ALA A 150 1.09 -4.04 -11.73
C ALA A 150 1.35 -4.80 -13.04
N ARG A 151 0.97 -6.08 -13.04
CA ARG A 151 0.93 -6.92 -14.23
C ARG A 151 -0.48 -6.90 -14.81
N LEU A 152 -0.57 -6.28 -15.98
CA LEU A 152 -1.78 -6.28 -16.79
C LEU A 152 -1.67 -7.32 -17.90
N PRO A 153 -2.80 -7.93 -18.32
CA PRO A 153 -2.82 -8.97 -19.34
C PRO A 153 -2.55 -8.43 -20.75
N ALA A 154 -2.75 -7.13 -20.98
CA ALA A 154 -2.48 -6.49 -22.27
C ALA A 154 -0.98 -6.13 -22.44
N PRO A 155 -0.48 -6.01 -23.68
CA PRO A 155 0.86 -5.49 -23.95
C PRO A 155 1.02 -4.04 -23.45
N CYS A 156 2.21 -3.72 -22.93
CA CYS A 156 2.49 -2.38 -22.38
C CYS A 156 2.25 -1.25 -23.38
N SER A 157 2.52 -1.47 -24.67
CA SER A 157 2.32 -0.44 -25.71
C SER A 157 0.85 -0.09 -25.96
N ARG A 158 -0.09 -0.91 -25.47
CA ARG A 158 -1.54 -0.73 -25.64
C ARG A 158 -2.23 -0.25 -24.37
N ILE A 159 -1.50 -0.06 -23.28
CA ILE A 159 -2.07 0.38 -22.00
C ILE A 159 -1.72 1.86 -21.83
N PRO A 160 -2.71 2.77 -21.82
CA PRO A 160 -2.48 4.16 -21.47
C PRO A 160 -1.83 4.29 -20.09
N ASP A 161 -0.88 5.19 -19.95
CA ASP A 161 -0.14 5.40 -18.70
C ASP A 161 -1.07 5.64 -17.50
N ARG A 162 -2.13 6.43 -17.69
CA ARG A 162 -3.15 6.68 -16.66
C ARG A 162 -3.77 5.39 -16.12
N ILE A 163 -4.06 4.43 -17.00
CA ILE A 163 -4.62 3.13 -16.63
C ILE A 163 -3.56 2.32 -15.88
N GLN A 164 -2.33 2.27 -16.40
CA GLN A 164 -1.22 1.58 -15.74
C GLN A 164 -0.99 2.11 -14.32
N TYR A 165 -0.98 3.43 -14.12
CA TYR A 165 -0.82 4.05 -12.80
C TYR A 165 -1.95 3.68 -11.83
N GLY A 166 -3.20 3.63 -12.31
CA GLY A 166 -4.32 3.20 -11.49
C GLY A 166 -4.12 1.77 -10.97
N PHE A 167 -3.66 0.86 -11.83
CA PHE A 167 -3.38 -0.51 -11.42
C PHE A 167 -2.09 -0.65 -10.59
N ASP A 168 -1.06 0.14 -10.85
CA ASP A 168 0.16 0.19 -10.03
C ASP A 168 -0.18 0.59 -8.60
N GLN A 169 -1.08 1.56 -8.42
CA GLN A 169 -1.57 1.95 -7.10
C GLN A 169 -2.33 0.80 -6.41
N LYS A 170 -3.14 0.02 -7.14
CA LYS A 170 -3.79 -1.17 -6.58
C LYS A 170 -2.78 -2.23 -6.14
N ALA A 171 -1.78 -2.51 -6.99
CA ALA A 171 -0.72 -3.47 -6.66
C ALA A 171 0.10 -2.99 -5.46
N PHE A 172 0.42 -1.69 -5.39
CA PHE A 172 1.10 -1.10 -4.25
C PHE A 172 0.28 -1.23 -2.96
N ASN A 173 -1.02 -0.92 -3.00
CA ASN A 173 -1.91 -1.11 -1.86
C ASN A 173 -1.95 -2.58 -1.43
N ALA A 174 -2.03 -3.53 -2.37
CA ALA A 174 -2.01 -4.96 -2.05
C ALA A 174 -0.70 -5.40 -1.38
N VAL A 175 0.44 -4.88 -1.82
CA VAL A 175 1.74 -5.07 -1.16
C VAL A 175 1.72 -4.55 0.27
N ILE A 176 1.20 -3.34 0.50
CA ILE A 176 1.09 -2.79 1.86
C ILE A 176 0.17 -3.65 2.73
N GLY A 177 -0.94 -4.13 2.17
CA GLY A 177 -1.82 -5.10 2.83
C GLY A 177 -1.07 -6.37 3.22
N TYR A 178 -0.31 -6.96 2.28
CA TYR A 178 0.53 -8.13 2.55
C TYR A 178 1.53 -7.88 3.68
N ILE A 179 2.25 -6.75 3.62
CA ILE A 179 3.22 -6.36 4.67
C ILE A 179 2.52 -6.26 6.04
N SER A 180 1.31 -5.69 6.08
CA SER A 180 0.56 -5.49 7.33
C SER A 180 0.10 -6.78 8.01
N VAL A 181 -0.17 -7.83 7.24
CA VAL A 181 -0.62 -9.13 7.78
C VAL A 181 0.53 -10.09 8.07
N THR A 182 1.73 -9.83 7.52
CA THR A 182 2.92 -10.69 7.69
C THR A 182 3.94 -10.13 8.68
N ASN A 183 3.74 -8.92 9.20
CA ASN A 183 4.67 -8.25 10.10
C ASN A 183 3.95 -7.66 11.31
N GLU A 184 4.70 -7.39 12.37
CA GLU A 184 4.16 -6.77 13.59
C GLU A 184 3.64 -5.36 13.32
N SER A 185 2.49 -5.02 13.91
CA SER A 185 1.80 -3.75 13.66
C SER A 185 2.64 -2.52 14.00
N THR A 186 3.43 -2.58 15.08
CA THR A 186 4.34 -1.50 15.51
C THR A 186 5.43 -1.23 14.47
N VAL A 187 5.99 -2.30 13.90
CA VAL A 187 7.01 -2.25 12.86
C VAL A 187 6.44 -1.70 11.55
N VAL A 188 5.25 -2.18 11.16
CA VAL A 188 4.53 -1.70 9.98
C VAL A 188 4.19 -0.23 10.10
N ASN A 189 3.65 0.20 11.25
CA ASN A 189 3.31 1.61 11.48
C ASN A 189 4.54 2.51 11.41
N LYS A 190 5.68 2.07 11.95
CA LYS A 190 6.95 2.80 11.85
C LYS A 190 7.41 2.91 10.39
N PHE A 191 7.40 1.81 9.65
CA PHE A 191 7.75 1.75 8.23
C PHE A 191 6.88 2.70 7.39
N LEU A 192 5.55 2.61 7.52
CA LEU A 192 4.63 3.46 6.77
C LEU A 192 4.87 4.95 7.06
N ARG A 193 5.06 5.29 8.34
CA ARG A 193 5.29 6.67 8.75
C ARG A 193 6.60 7.21 8.18
N GLU A 194 7.70 6.49 8.38
CA GLU A 194 9.03 7.01 8.08
C GLU A 194 9.39 6.93 6.59
N GLU A 195 8.97 5.87 5.89
CA GLU A 195 9.37 5.64 4.49
C GLU A 195 8.34 6.15 3.47
N ILE A 196 7.07 6.26 3.86
CA ILE A 196 5.99 6.63 2.95
C ILE A 196 5.38 7.98 3.32
N THR A 197 4.72 8.11 4.47
CA THR A 197 3.91 9.31 4.74
C THR A 197 4.74 10.54 5.10
N ASN A 198 5.85 10.40 5.83
CA ASN A 198 6.75 11.54 6.11
C ASN A 198 7.42 12.10 4.84
N PRO A 199 7.92 11.28 3.90
CA PRO A 199 8.37 11.78 2.60
C PRO A 199 7.27 12.51 1.81
N ILE A 200 6.04 11.98 1.82
CA ILE A 200 4.88 12.65 1.19
C ILE A 200 4.60 14.01 1.85
N ALA A 201 4.54 14.05 3.18
CA ALA A 201 4.33 15.26 3.96
C ALA A 201 5.38 16.34 3.64
N ARG A 202 6.66 15.95 3.53
CA ARG A 202 7.73 16.87 3.12
C ARG A 202 7.47 17.46 1.74
N ALA A 203 6.99 16.68 0.78
CA ALA A 203 6.65 17.17 -0.56
C ALA A 203 5.46 18.15 -0.58
N ILE A 204 4.58 18.11 0.43
CA ILE A 204 3.52 19.12 0.59
C ILE A 204 4.11 20.47 1.02
N LEU A 205 5.03 20.43 2.01
CA LEU A 205 5.63 21.61 2.63
C LEU A 205 6.66 22.31 1.76
N VAL A 206 7.34 21.57 0.87
CA VAL A 206 8.24 22.16 -0.13
C VAL A 206 7.38 22.86 -1.19
N ARG A 207 7.57 24.18 -1.33
CA ARG A 207 6.86 25.05 -2.27
C ARG A 207 7.30 24.79 -3.70
#